data_AF-S7RVF5-F1
#
_entry.id   AF-S7RVF5-F1
#
_cell.length_a   1.000
_cell.length_b   1.000
_cell.length_c   1.000
_cell.angle_alpha   90.00
_cell.angle_beta   90.00
_cell.angle_gamma   90.00
#
_symmetry.space_group_name_H-M   'P 1'
#
loop_
_entity.id
_entity.type
_entity.pdbx_description
1 polymer ?
#
loop_
_entity_poly.entity_id
_entity_poly.type
_entity_poly.pdbx_seq_one_letter_code
_entity_poly.pdbx_strand_id
1 'polypeptide(L)'
;METLPREVAEQILALACADGGRTACSIRASSSALFGASKRRSVKPLPQHAQVFVTYFWYRMLTPTWRLDNVIRIASRTLKSLTLLIESPCPELYISLLSTSFPRLLALSLRYPKKFQPVRPVPSSPVTFPRLRSLHVAYTSRTSLRLAQYGLCAFSARAGCDLERVRVSGVMLTWGGLAPDILHLRALLGIDAAQRNPCMSTLSGIDTYVLSALHPPHDVISPEEEVVIQAELEELAKEAKERGNVELVLLPCTGDPLTWRDPKTLAEWEEDWREAEGGALPWVWEGARTWRC
;
A
#
# COMPACT_ATOMS: atom_id res chain seq x y z
N MET A 1 18.74 3.45 -44.63
CA MET A 1 17.74 3.93 -43.64
C MET A 1 18.43 4.94 -42.76
N GLU A 2 17.93 6.18 -42.75
CA GLU A 2 18.42 7.24 -41.89
C GLU A 2 18.30 6.79 -40.43
N THR A 3 19.38 6.93 -39.66
CA THR A 3 19.43 6.58 -38.25
C THR A 3 18.53 7.54 -37.48
N LEU A 4 17.48 7.01 -36.85
CA LEU A 4 16.66 7.76 -35.90
C LEU A 4 17.55 8.45 -34.86
N PRO A 5 17.33 9.75 -34.58
CA PRO A 5 17.99 10.42 -33.46
C PRO A 5 17.76 9.64 -32.17
N ARG A 6 18.81 9.54 -31.36
CA ARG A 6 18.84 8.69 -30.16
C ARG A 6 17.68 9.02 -29.21
N GLU A 7 17.37 10.29 -29.07
CA GLU A 7 16.34 10.82 -28.18
C GLU A 7 14.96 10.32 -28.60
N VAL A 8 14.72 10.24 -29.91
CA VAL A 8 13.46 9.75 -30.49
C VAL A 8 13.34 8.23 -30.29
N ALA A 9 14.42 7.48 -30.50
CA ALA A 9 14.46 6.04 -30.24
C ALA A 9 14.19 5.71 -28.76
N GLU A 10 14.74 6.50 -27.84
CA GLU A 10 14.52 6.35 -26.40
C GLU A 10 13.07 6.67 -26.00
N GLN A 11 12.45 7.70 -26.59
CA GLN A 11 11.02 8.00 -26.39
C GLN A 11 10.11 6.90 -26.93
N ILE A 12 10.39 6.39 -28.13
CA ILE A 12 9.65 5.27 -28.71
C ILE A 12 9.73 4.06 -27.79
N LEU A 13 10.91 3.70 -27.30
CA LEU A 13 11.07 2.57 -26.38
C LEU A 13 10.38 2.81 -25.04
N ALA A 14 10.42 4.03 -24.49
CA ALA A 14 9.70 4.37 -23.25
C ALA A 14 8.18 4.23 -23.41
N LEU A 15 7.63 4.72 -24.53
CA LEU A 15 6.21 4.56 -24.87
C LEU A 15 5.84 3.11 -25.16
N ALA A 16 6.71 2.38 -25.85
CA ALA A 16 6.53 0.98 -26.20
C ALA A 16 6.64 0.03 -24.99
N CYS A 17 7.19 0.48 -23.87
CA CYS A 17 7.18 -0.24 -22.61
C CYS A 17 5.90 0.01 -21.79
N ALA A 18 5.11 1.03 -22.13
CA ALA A 18 3.91 1.40 -21.38
C ALA A 18 2.77 0.38 -21.50
N ASP A 19 2.79 -0.49 -22.52
CA ASP A 19 1.78 -1.53 -22.76
C ASP A 19 2.18 -2.92 -22.20
N GLY A 20 3.07 -2.94 -21.21
CA GLY A 20 3.65 -4.17 -20.68
C GLY A 20 4.70 -4.78 -21.63
N GLY A 21 5.25 -3.98 -22.55
CA GLY A 21 6.36 -4.36 -23.41
C GLY A 21 5.96 -5.13 -24.67
N ARG A 22 4.67 -5.21 -25.01
CA ARG A 22 4.21 -5.88 -26.24
C ARG A 22 4.61 -5.08 -27.47
N THR A 23 4.43 -3.77 -27.41
CA THR A 23 4.88 -2.85 -28.46
C THR A 23 6.41 -2.85 -28.50
N ALA A 24 7.10 -2.88 -27.34
CA ALA A 24 8.57 -2.98 -27.34
C ALA A 24 9.08 -4.31 -27.94
N CYS A 25 8.39 -5.44 -27.72
CA CYS A 25 8.70 -6.71 -28.39
C CYS A 25 8.48 -6.63 -29.90
N SER A 26 7.36 -6.06 -30.33
CA SER A 26 7.01 -5.93 -31.76
C SER A 26 7.98 -5.00 -32.49
N ILE A 27 8.33 -3.87 -31.87
CA ILE A 27 9.29 -2.89 -32.39
C ILE A 27 10.69 -3.50 -32.49
N ARG A 28 11.12 -4.27 -31.48
CA ARG A 28 12.40 -5.01 -31.50
C ARG A 28 12.48 -6.02 -32.64
N ALA A 29 11.38 -6.70 -32.96
CA ALA A 29 11.35 -7.66 -34.06
C ALA A 29 11.43 -6.98 -35.43
N SER A 30 10.89 -5.77 -35.57
CA SER A 30 10.86 -5.03 -36.83
C SER A 30 12.06 -4.13 -37.11
N SER A 31 12.89 -3.80 -36.10
CA SER A 31 13.95 -2.80 -36.23
C SER A 31 15.25 -3.20 -35.52
N SER A 32 16.30 -3.45 -36.30
CA SER A 32 17.65 -3.77 -35.80
C SER A 32 18.28 -2.61 -35.02
N ALA A 33 17.98 -1.36 -35.40
CA ALA A 33 18.46 -0.16 -34.71
C ALA A 33 17.88 -0.07 -33.27
N LEU A 34 16.58 -0.30 -33.12
CA LEU A 34 15.89 -0.26 -31.82
C LEU A 34 16.20 -1.49 -30.98
N PHE A 35 16.42 -2.65 -31.60
CA PHE A 35 16.96 -3.83 -30.92
C PHE A 35 18.35 -3.54 -30.31
N GLY A 36 19.25 -2.91 -31.07
CA GLY A 36 20.57 -2.50 -30.59
C GLY A 36 20.51 -1.50 -29.43
N ALA A 37 19.61 -0.53 -29.49
CA ALA A 37 19.38 0.42 -28.39
C ALA A 37 18.86 -0.28 -27.12
N SER A 38 17.98 -1.28 -27.28
CA SER A 38 17.45 -2.05 -26.15
C SER A 38 18.51 -2.91 -25.45
N LYS A 39 19.46 -3.51 -26.19
CA LYS A 39 20.53 -4.34 -25.62
C LYS A 39 21.56 -3.56 -24.80
N ARG A 40 21.78 -2.28 -25.10
CA ARG A 40 22.70 -1.41 -24.35
C ARG A 40 22.16 -1.07 -22.96
N ARG A 41 20.84 -1.19 -22.75
CA ARG A 41 20.25 -1.27 -21.42
C ARG A 41 20.31 -2.73 -20.99
N SER A 42 21.24 -3.07 -20.12
CA SER A 42 21.35 -4.38 -19.47
C SER A 42 20.05 -4.71 -18.71
N VAL A 43 19.02 -5.16 -19.42
CA VAL A 43 17.83 -5.77 -18.83
C VAL A 43 17.97 -7.26 -19.11
N LYS A 44 18.35 -8.03 -18.09
CA LYS A 44 18.43 -9.49 -18.19
C LYS A 44 17.06 -10.01 -18.69
N PRO A 45 17.00 -10.85 -19.74
CA PRO A 45 15.75 -11.41 -20.20
C PRO A 45 15.14 -12.27 -19.07
N LEU A 46 13.91 -11.94 -18.67
CA LEU A 46 13.15 -12.76 -17.73
C LEU A 46 12.69 -14.07 -18.40
N PRO A 47 12.63 -15.20 -17.67
CA PRO A 47 12.28 -16.52 -18.23
C PRO A 47 10.90 -16.56 -18.87
N GLN A 48 10.78 -17.28 -19.99
CA GLN A 48 9.60 -17.36 -20.86
C GLN A 48 8.35 -18.06 -20.27
N HIS A 49 8.40 -18.53 -19.01
CA HIS A 49 7.25 -19.18 -18.35
C HIS A 49 6.53 -18.31 -17.30
N ALA A 50 6.88 -17.03 -17.16
CA ALA A 50 6.16 -16.10 -16.28
C ALA A 50 4.97 -15.44 -16.98
N GLN A 51 3.93 -16.21 -17.37
CA GLN A 51 2.61 -15.66 -17.73
C GLN A 51 1.79 -15.30 -16.49
N VAL A 52 2.40 -14.54 -15.59
CA VAL A 52 1.68 -13.65 -14.69
C VAL A 52 2.41 -12.32 -14.83
N PHE A 53 1.88 -11.44 -15.67
CA PHE A 53 2.32 -10.05 -15.71
C PHE A 53 1.99 -9.42 -14.36
N VAL A 54 2.86 -9.62 -13.39
CA VAL A 54 2.93 -8.74 -12.24
C VAL A 54 3.78 -7.57 -12.68
N THR A 55 3.13 -6.58 -13.26
CA THR A 55 3.79 -5.36 -13.67
C THR A 55 3.97 -4.51 -12.42
N TYR A 56 5.03 -4.78 -11.66
CA TYR A 56 5.40 -3.93 -10.53
C TYR A 56 5.85 -2.58 -11.08
N PHE A 57 5.03 -1.57 -10.88
CA PHE A 57 5.33 -0.23 -11.33
C PHE A 57 6.07 0.53 -10.23
N TRP A 58 7.39 0.38 -10.21
CA TRP A 58 8.26 1.14 -9.31
C TRP A 58 8.48 2.53 -9.91
N TYR A 59 7.89 3.55 -9.29
CA TYR A 59 8.05 4.93 -9.73
C TYR A 59 8.64 5.78 -8.61
N ARG A 60 9.93 6.08 -8.72
CA ARG A 60 10.56 7.12 -7.91
C ARG A 60 10.22 8.47 -8.53
N MET A 61 9.51 9.33 -7.81
CA MET A 61 9.12 10.67 -8.28
C MET A 61 10.34 11.59 -8.43
N LEU A 62 11.09 11.44 -9.52
CA LEU A 62 12.08 12.42 -10.01
C LEU A 62 11.57 13.15 -11.27
N THR A 63 10.34 12.86 -11.70
CA THR A 63 9.73 13.33 -12.95
C THR A 63 8.41 14.02 -12.65
N PRO A 64 7.94 14.94 -13.52
CA PRO A 64 6.72 15.70 -13.27
C PRO A 64 5.47 14.82 -13.21
N THR A 65 4.58 15.12 -12.26
CA THR A 65 3.42 14.32 -11.82
C THR A 65 2.46 13.92 -12.94
N TRP A 66 2.28 14.77 -13.97
CA TRP A 66 1.38 14.53 -15.11
C TRP A 66 1.72 13.27 -15.93
N ARG A 67 2.96 12.75 -15.83
CA ARG A 67 3.34 11.51 -16.53
C ARG A 67 2.82 10.27 -15.83
N LEU A 68 2.69 10.29 -14.50
CA LEU A 68 2.33 9.12 -13.71
C LEU A 68 0.87 8.73 -13.92
N ASP A 69 -0.04 9.72 -14.03
CA ASP A 69 -1.46 9.48 -14.26
C ASP A 69 -1.73 8.72 -15.55
N ASN A 70 -1.02 9.07 -16.62
CA ASN A 70 -1.16 8.38 -17.90
C ASN A 70 -0.67 6.93 -17.81
N VAL A 71 0.44 6.69 -17.12
CA VAL A 71 0.95 5.34 -16.96
C VAL A 71 0.01 4.49 -16.12
N ILE A 72 -0.50 5.02 -15.01
CA ILE A 72 -1.50 4.35 -14.18
C ILE A 72 -2.74 4.01 -15.00
N ARG A 73 -3.27 4.96 -15.78
CA ARG A 73 -4.47 4.75 -16.60
C ARG A 73 -4.26 3.70 -17.69
N ILE A 74 -3.08 3.66 -18.31
CA ILE A 74 -2.74 2.66 -19.34
C ILE A 74 -2.58 1.28 -18.70
N ALA A 75 -1.89 1.18 -17.56
CA ALA A 75 -1.59 -0.08 -16.90
C ALA A 75 -2.78 -0.65 -16.10
N SER A 76 -3.73 0.19 -15.67
CA SER A 76 -4.75 -0.18 -14.65
C SER A 76 -5.56 -1.42 -15.01
N ARG A 77 -5.84 -1.62 -16.30
CA ARG A 77 -6.61 -2.77 -16.80
C ARG A 77 -5.88 -4.11 -16.69
N THR A 78 -4.55 -4.09 -16.58
CA THR A 78 -3.72 -5.28 -16.56
C THR A 78 -3.10 -5.57 -15.19
N LEU A 79 -3.01 -4.58 -14.31
CA LEU A 79 -2.37 -4.72 -13.00
C LEU A 79 -3.13 -5.68 -12.09
N LYS A 80 -2.39 -6.61 -11.48
CA LYS A 80 -2.87 -7.49 -10.39
C LYS A 80 -2.37 -7.05 -9.02
N SER A 81 -1.20 -6.42 -8.97
CA SER A 81 -0.64 -5.83 -7.76
C SER A 81 -0.12 -4.44 -8.11
N LEU A 82 -0.26 -3.49 -7.19
CA LEU A 82 0.26 -2.13 -7.33
C LEU A 82 0.87 -1.70 -6.01
N THR A 83 2.17 -1.43 -6.04
CA THR A 83 2.90 -0.84 -4.90
C THR A 83 3.36 0.54 -5.31
N LEU A 84 3.05 1.54 -4.50
CA LEU A 84 3.50 2.91 -4.71
C LEU A 84 4.26 3.40 -3.50
N LEU A 85 5.54 3.71 -3.71
CA LEU A 85 6.41 4.29 -2.72
C LEU A 85 6.54 5.80 -3.00
N ILE A 86 5.76 6.59 -2.25
CA ILE A 86 5.62 8.01 -2.52
C ILE A 86 6.55 8.78 -1.57
N GLU A 87 7.61 9.38 -2.10
CA GLU A 87 8.58 10.18 -1.29
C GLU A 87 8.11 11.62 -1.06
N SER A 88 7.24 12.16 -1.92
CA SER A 88 6.76 13.54 -1.87
C SER A 88 5.24 13.61 -1.99
N PRO A 89 4.54 14.44 -1.19
CA PRO A 89 3.08 14.56 -1.26
C PRO A 89 2.61 14.86 -2.69
N CYS A 90 1.73 14.03 -3.22
CA CYS A 90 1.12 14.23 -4.53
C CYS A 90 -0.39 13.93 -4.43
N PRO A 91 -1.20 14.93 -4.08
CA PRO A 91 -2.65 14.78 -4.02
C PRO A 91 -3.27 14.33 -5.34
N GLU A 92 -2.67 14.73 -6.47
CA GLU A 92 -3.15 14.41 -7.81
C GLU A 92 -3.06 12.90 -8.08
N LEU A 93 -1.94 12.27 -7.71
CA LEU A 93 -1.76 10.82 -7.80
C LEU A 93 -2.85 10.08 -7.01
N TYR A 94 -3.18 10.56 -5.82
CA TYR A 94 -4.21 9.97 -4.99
C TYR A 94 -5.60 10.06 -5.65
N ILE A 95 -5.95 11.24 -6.15
CA ILE A 95 -7.21 11.45 -6.91
C ILE A 95 -7.24 10.55 -8.14
N SER A 96 -6.11 10.43 -8.85
CA SER A 96 -5.94 9.59 -10.03
C SER A 96 -6.15 8.10 -9.72
N LEU A 97 -5.57 7.59 -8.63
CA LEU A 97 -5.78 6.22 -8.16
C LEU A 97 -7.24 5.95 -7.81
N LEU A 98 -7.87 6.87 -7.09
CA LEU A 98 -9.27 6.76 -6.66
C LEU A 98 -10.29 6.93 -7.79
N SER A 99 -9.90 7.52 -8.93
CA SER A 99 -10.76 7.74 -10.10
C SER A 99 -10.48 6.77 -11.25
N THR A 100 -9.36 6.06 -11.21
CA THR A 100 -9.00 5.07 -12.23
C THR A 100 -9.56 3.70 -11.86
N SER A 101 -10.19 3.02 -12.82
CA SER A 101 -10.68 1.65 -12.63
C SER A 101 -9.54 0.63 -12.80
N PHE A 102 -9.41 -0.27 -11.82
CA PHE A 102 -8.47 -1.39 -11.81
C PHE A 102 -9.23 -2.72 -11.69
N PRO A 103 -9.80 -3.24 -12.78
CA PRO A 103 -10.70 -4.41 -12.75
C PRO A 103 -10.02 -5.72 -12.32
N ARG A 104 -8.68 -5.76 -12.29
CA ARG A 104 -7.90 -6.98 -12.00
C ARG A 104 -7.01 -6.86 -10.77
N LEU A 105 -6.99 -5.70 -10.11
CA LEU A 105 -6.11 -5.44 -8.99
C LEU A 105 -6.57 -6.23 -7.77
N LEU A 106 -5.68 -7.08 -7.26
CA LEU A 106 -5.88 -7.95 -6.11
C LEU A 106 -5.20 -7.38 -4.85
N ALA A 107 -4.07 -6.70 -5.01
CA ALA A 107 -3.30 -6.11 -3.92
C ALA A 107 -2.90 -4.65 -4.22
N LEU A 108 -3.06 -3.77 -3.24
CA LEU A 108 -2.66 -2.36 -3.31
C LEU A 108 -1.84 -1.99 -2.06
N SER A 109 -0.60 -1.56 -2.26
CA SER A 109 0.28 -1.04 -1.21
C SER A 109 0.64 0.41 -1.47
N LEU A 110 0.44 1.26 -0.47
CA LEU A 110 0.72 2.69 -0.54
C LEU A 110 1.60 3.10 0.64
N ARG A 111 2.76 3.69 0.36
CA ARG A 111 3.60 4.32 1.38
C ARG A 111 3.47 5.83 1.27
N TYR A 112 2.90 6.46 2.30
CA TYR A 112 2.67 7.91 2.37
C TYR A 112 3.86 8.67 2.94
N PRO A 113 4.26 9.77 2.30
CA PRO A 113 5.27 10.67 2.83
C PRO A 113 4.69 11.56 3.92
N LYS A 114 5.59 12.30 4.57
CA LYS A 114 5.28 13.27 5.62
C LYS A 114 4.22 14.29 5.16
N LYS A 115 3.27 14.61 6.05
CA LYS A 115 2.25 15.68 5.92
C LYS A 115 1.08 15.42 4.96
N PHE A 116 0.87 14.19 4.50
CA PHE A 116 -0.31 13.91 3.67
C PHE A 116 -1.60 14.00 4.49
N GLN A 117 -2.54 14.84 4.05
CA GLN A 117 -3.90 14.81 4.56
C GLN A 117 -4.74 13.93 3.63
N PRO A 118 -5.30 12.82 4.12
CA PRO A 118 -6.13 11.96 3.29
C PRO A 118 -7.35 12.74 2.78
N VAL A 119 -7.67 12.56 1.50
CA VAL A 119 -8.90 13.11 0.94
C VAL A 119 -10.06 12.43 1.64
N ARG A 120 -11.06 13.21 2.05
CA ARG A 120 -12.23 12.67 2.71
C ARG A 120 -12.94 11.67 1.77
N PRO A 121 -13.34 10.50 2.27
CA PRO A 121 -14.13 9.57 1.47
C PRO A 121 -15.43 10.24 1.01
N VAL A 122 -15.80 10.03 -0.26
CA VAL A 122 -17.10 10.44 -0.79
C VAL A 122 -18.01 9.21 -0.73
N PRO A 123 -19.10 9.21 0.07
CA PRO A 123 -19.90 8.01 0.38
C PRO A 123 -20.53 7.29 -0.82
N SER A 124 -20.63 7.95 -1.97
CA SER A 124 -21.25 7.45 -3.21
C SER A 124 -20.24 7.21 -4.33
N SER A 125 -18.97 6.98 -3.99
CA SER A 125 -17.94 6.75 -4.99
C SER A 125 -18.18 5.40 -5.72
N PRO A 126 -18.00 5.34 -7.05
CA PRO A 126 -18.09 4.08 -7.77
C PRO A 126 -16.98 3.11 -7.33
N VAL A 127 -17.28 1.81 -7.38
CA VAL A 127 -16.29 0.75 -7.13
C VAL A 127 -15.24 0.77 -8.23
N THR A 128 -14.00 1.14 -7.89
CA THR A 128 -12.87 1.17 -8.84
C THR A 128 -11.91 0.00 -8.68
N PHE A 129 -11.99 -0.73 -7.56
CA PHE A 129 -11.15 -1.90 -7.26
C PHE A 129 -12.02 -3.14 -6.96
N PRO A 130 -12.81 -3.64 -7.93
CA PRO A 130 -13.84 -4.65 -7.66
C PRO A 130 -13.29 -6.00 -7.18
N ARG A 131 -12.00 -6.28 -7.40
CA ARG A 131 -11.35 -7.55 -7.03
C ARG A 131 -10.25 -7.37 -5.98
N LEU A 132 -10.17 -6.19 -5.36
CA LEU A 132 -9.12 -5.91 -4.38
C LEU A 132 -9.37 -6.75 -3.14
N ARG A 133 -8.39 -7.58 -2.78
CA ARG A 133 -8.41 -8.45 -1.60
C ARG A 133 -7.51 -7.97 -0.49
N SER A 134 -6.43 -7.27 -0.84
CA SER A 134 -5.44 -6.81 0.12
C SER A 134 -5.16 -5.32 -0.07
N LEU A 135 -5.37 -4.54 0.98
CA LEU A 135 -5.03 -3.12 1.02
C LEU A 135 -4.01 -2.88 2.13
N HIS A 136 -2.87 -2.29 1.78
CA HIS A 136 -1.86 -1.87 2.74
C HIS A 136 -1.58 -0.38 2.60
N VAL A 137 -1.65 0.32 3.72
CA VAL A 137 -1.23 1.72 3.82
C VAL A 137 -0.18 1.88 4.92
N ALA A 138 1.00 2.33 4.52
CA ALA A 138 2.10 2.66 5.42
C ALA A 138 2.31 4.19 5.48
N TYR A 139 2.58 4.72 6.66
CA TYR A 139 2.88 6.13 6.88
C TYR A 139 4.34 6.29 7.33
N THR A 140 5.11 7.15 6.66
CA THR A 140 6.51 7.42 7.05
C THR A 140 6.64 8.52 8.11
N SER A 141 5.51 8.99 8.66
CA SER A 141 5.47 10.10 9.61
C SER A 141 4.40 9.88 10.65
N ARG A 142 4.48 10.64 11.75
CA ARG A 142 3.47 10.66 12.81
C ARG A 142 2.07 10.92 12.24
N THR A 143 1.31 9.86 12.06
CA THR A 143 -0.08 9.89 11.61
C THR A 143 -0.91 9.21 12.67
N SER A 144 -1.85 9.94 13.28
CA SER A 144 -2.76 9.32 14.25
C SER A 144 -3.57 8.22 13.59
N LEU A 145 -3.93 7.19 14.35
CA LEU A 145 -4.76 6.10 13.87
C LEU A 145 -6.03 6.61 13.17
N ARG A 146 -6.71 7.60 13.76
CA ARG A 146 -7.90 8.22 13.16
C ARG A 146 -7.65 8.83 11.78
N LEU A 147 -6.53 9.55 11.61
CA LEU A 147 -6.18 10.10 10.30
C LEU A 147 -5.84 8.99 9.30
N ALA A 148 -5.10 7.98 9.74
CA ALA A 148 -4.74 6.85 8.91
C ALA A 148 -5.97 6.11 8.36
N GLN A 149 -7.00 5.98 9.20
CA GLN A 149 -8.25 5.34 8.84
C GLN A 149 -9.05 6.11 7.78
N TYR A 150 -9.01 7.46 7.75
CA TYR A 150 -9.64 8.20 6.63
C TYR A 150 -9.01 7.82 5.28
N GLY A 151 -7.68 7.66 5.25
CA GLY A 151 -6.97 7.22 4.06
C GLY A 151 -7.40 5.82 3.62
N LEU A 152 -7.52 4.88 4.58
CA LEU A 152 -7.99 3.52 4.32
C LEU A 152 -9.44 3.47 3.85
N CYS A 153 -10.34 4.22 4.50
CA CYS A 153 -11.76 4.26 4.16
C CYS A 153 -11.98 4.69 2.72
N ALA A 154 -11.19 5.65 2.21
CA ALA A 154 -11.31 6.10 0.83
C ALA A 154 -10.99 5.01 -0.20
N PHE A 155 -10.00 4.14 0.04
CA PHE A 155 -9.75 2.98 -0.84
C PHE A 155 -10.74 1.86 -0.60
N SER A 156 -11.07 1.58 0.66
CA SER A 156 -11.99 0.51 1.03
C SER A 156 -13.40 0.75 0.48
N ALA A 157 -13.89 1.99 0.50
CA ALA A 157 -15.19 2.36 -0.09
C ALA A 157 -15.23 2.20 -1.62
N ARG A 158 -14.07 2.06 -2.28
CA ARG A 158 -13.95 1.80 -3.71
C ARG A 158 -13.55 0.35 -4.01
N ALA A 159 -13.19 -0.41 -2.98
CA ALA A 159 -13.08 -1.84 -3.08
C ALA A 159 -14.49 -2.44 -3.15
N GLY A 160 -14.64 -3.57 -3.84
CA GLY A 160 -15.87 -4.35 -3.77
C GLY A 160 -16.04 -5.02 -2.40
N CYS A 161 -16.97 -5.98 -2.33
CA CYS A 161 -17.12 -6.87 -1.16
C CYS A 161 -15.98 -7.89 -0.98
N ASP A 162 -15.01 -7.91 -1.91
CA ASP A 162 -13.91 -8.89 -1.95
C ASP A 162 -12.70 -8.49 -1.08
N LEU A 163 -12.76 -7.36 -0.35
CA LEU A 163 -11.64 -6.88 0.44
C LEU A 163 -11.48 -7.73 1.72
N GLU A 164 -10.62 -8.73 1.66
CA GLU A 164 -10.38 -9.70 2.74
C GLU A 164 -9.43 -9.15 3.82
N ARG A 165 -8.43 -8.34 3.44
CA ARG A 165 -7.34 -7.92 4.33
C ARG A 165 -7.02 -6.44 4.23
N VAL A 166 -6.92 -5.79 5.38
CA VAL A 166 -6.41 -4.42 5.50
C VAL A 166 -5.21 -4.41 6.43
N ARG A 167 -4.13 -3.74 6.01
CA ARG A 167 -2.96 -3.46 6.84
C ARG A 167 -2.74 -1.96 6.94
N VAL A 168 -2.48 -1.51 8.15
CA VAL A 168 -2.02 -0.14 8.41
C VAL A 168 -0.68 -0.18 9.13
N SER A 169 0.26 0.65 8.72
CA SER A 169 1.60 0.67 9.31
C SER A 169 2.09 2.09 9.52
N GLY A 170 2.95 2.30 10.52
CA GLY A 170 3.50 3.61 10.83
C GLY A 170 2.49 4.56 11.49
N VAL A 171 1.48 4.01 12.19
CA VAL A 171 0.43 4.80 12.83
C VAL A 171 0.71 5.03 14.30
N MET A 172 0.46 6.23 14.77
CA MET A 172 0.66 6.62 16.16
C MET A 172 -0.66 6.47 16.93
N LEU A 173 -0.58 5.84 18.10
CA LEU A 173 -1.65 5.85 19.07
C LEU A 173 -1.60 7.16 19.88
N THR A 174 -2.76 7.73 20.21
CA THR A 174 -2.91 9.08 20.75
C THR A 174 -2.28 9.21 22.13
N TRP A 175 -1.70 10.39 22.38
CA TRP A 175 -0.93 10.70 23.59
C TRP A 175 -1.80 11.02 24.81
N GLY A 176 -3.13 11.10 24.64
CA GLY A 176 -4.10 11.43 25.69
C GLY A 176 -4.72 10.21 26.38
N GLY A 177 -4.00 9.08 26.39
CA GLY A 177 -4.53 7.77 26.75
C GLY A 177 -5.03 6.98 25.55
N LEU A 178 -5.04 5.66 25.68
CA LEU A 178 -5.48 4.73 24.63
C LEU A 178 -6.99 4.68 24.42
N ALA A 179 -7.76 5.07 25.44
CA ALA A 179 -9.22 4.91 25.42
C ALA A 179 -9.86 5.43 24.12
N PRO A 180 -9.52 6.61 23.58
CA PRO A 180 -10.09 7.08 22.31
C PRO A 180 -9.74 6.18 21.12
N ASP A 181 -8.51 5.68 21.01
CA ASP A 181 -8.09 4.83 19.91
C ASP A 181 -8.63 3.40 20.03
N ILE A 182 -8.70 2.85 21.24
CA ILE A 182 -9.33 1.56 21.49
C ILE A 182 -10.82 1.61 21.14
N LEU A 183 -11.54 2.65 21.56
CA LEU A 183 -12.93 2.87 21.14
C LEU A 183 -13.05 2.99 19.61
N HIS A 184 -12.10 3.67 18.99
CA HIS A 184 -12.06 3.83 17.55
C HIS A 184 -11.83 2.50 16.82
N LEU A 185 -10.89 1.67 17.29
CA LEU A 185 -10.64 0.34 16.76
C LEU A 185 -11.84 -0.58 16.99
N ARG A 186 -12.49 -0.55 18.17
CA ARG A 186 -13.71 -1.31 18.44
C ARG A 186 -14.82 -0.99 17.43
N ALA A 187 -15.03 0.29 17.15
CA ALA A 187 -16.01 0.72 16.14
C ALA A 187 -15.62 0.25 14.73
N LEU A 188 -14.33 0.33 14.38
CA LEU A 188 -13.80 -0.12 13.09
C LEU A 188 -13.98 -1.63 12.87
N LEU A 189 -13.68 -2.41 13.90
CA LEU A 189 -13.76 -3.88 13.92
C LEU A 189 -15.20 -4.39 14.09
N GLY A 190 -16.18 -3.49 14.15
CA GLY A 190 -17.59 -3.85 14.27
C GLY A 190 -18.01 -4.40 15.63
N ILE A 191 -17.15 -4.31 16.65
CA ILE A 191 -17.42 -4.79 18.01
C ILE A 191 -18.48 -3.92 18.69
N ASP A 192 -18.40 -2.60 18.52
CA ASP A 192 -19.35 -1.64 19.08
C ASP A 192 -20.08 -0.87 17.98
N ALA A 193 -21.23 -1.40 17.56
CA ALA A 193 -22.06 -0.78 16.52
C ALA A 193 -22.73 0.53 16.99
N ALA A 194 -22.84 0.79 18.29
CA ALA A 194 -23.51 1.98 18.81
C ALA A 194 -22.65 3.24 18.63
N GLN A 195 -21.33 3.10 18.57
CA GLN A 195 -20.38 4.21 18.43
C GLN A 195 -19.99 4.50 16.97
N ARG A 196 -20.79 4.08 16.00
CA ARG A 196 -20.48 4.28 14.58
C ARG A 196 -20.39 5.75 14.24
N ASN A 197 -19.18 6.19 13.90
CA ASN A 197 -18.97 7.48 13.27
C ASN A 197 -19.52 7.41 11.84
N PRO A 198 -20.49 8.25 11.45
CA PRO A 198 -21.11 8.19 10.12
C PRO A 198 -20.11 8.43 8.98
N CYS A 199 -18.95 9.04 9.27
CA CYS A 199 -17.90 9.25 8.28
C CYS A 199 -17.02 8.00 8.04
N MET A 200 -17.18 6.94 8.82
CA MET A 200 -16.43 5.70 8.63
C MET A 200 -17.39 4.59 8.27
N SER A 201 -17.45 4.26 6.98
CA SER A 201 -18.00 3.01 6.53
C SER A 201 -17.29 1.89 7.30
N THR A 202 -18.06 1.04 7.98
CA THR A 202 -17.51 -0.19 8.55
C THR A 202 -16.72 -0.90 7.46
N LEU A 203 -15.58 -1.47 7.84
CA LEU A 203 -14.76 -2.35 7.01
C LEU A 203 -15.50 -3.68 6.80
N SER A 204 -16.69 -3.62 6.21
CA SER A 204 -17.59 -4.76 6.03
C SER A 204 -16.98 -5.73 5.04
N GLY A 205 -16.86 -6.99 5.46
CA GLY A 205 -16.30 -8.07 4.63
C GLY A 205 -14.78 -8.26 4.78
N ILE A 206 -14.12 -7.52 5.68
CA ILE A 206 -12.70 -7.74 5.98
C ILE A 206 -12.57 -8.83 7.03
N ASP A 207 -11.76 -9.84 6.73
CA ASP A 207 -11.47 -10.97 7.62
C ASP A 207 -10.28 -10.65 8.53
N THR A 208 -9.31 -9.87 8.05
CA THR A 208 -8.09 -9.56 8.80
C THR A 208 -7.75 -8.07 8.77
N TYR A 209 -7.54 -7.49 9.95
CA TYR A 209 -7.01 -6.15 10.13
C TYR A 209 -5.64 -6.21 10.80
N VAL A 210 -4.59 -5.79 10.08
CA VAL A 210 -3.20 -5.80 10.59
C VAL A 210 -2.79 -4.40 10.99
N LEU A 211 -2.37 -4.22 12.25
CA LEU A 211 -1.94 -2.96 12.83
C LEU A 211 -0.46 -3.01 13.18
N SER A 212 0.33 -2.14 12.57
CA SER A 212 1.70 -1.83 13.00
C SER A 212 1.73 -0.40 13.54
N ALA A 213 1.65 -0.29 14.86
CA ALA A 213 1.70 0.97 15.58
C ALA A 213 3.16 1.43 15.78
N LEU A 214 3.35 2.74 15.88
CA LEU A 214 4.56 3.37 16.37
C LEU A 214 4.30 3.82 17.80
N HIS A 215 5.12 3.34 18.74
CA HIS A 215 5.13 3.85 20.09
C HIS A 215 5.84 5.20 20.16
N PRO A 216 5.43 6.05 21.11
CA PRO A 216 6.21 7.21 21.48
C PRO A 216 7.57 6.83 22.07
N PRO A 217 8.57 7.75 22.05
CA PRO A 217 9.85 7.57 22.68
C PRO A 217 9.62 7.35 24.16
N HIS A 218 10.58 6.66 24.77
CA HIS A 218 10.61 6.46 26.21
C HIS A 218 10.61 7.77 27.02
N ASP A 219 11.02 8.88 26.41
CA ASP A 219 10.93 10.22 27.02
C ASP A 219 9.49 10.72 27.18
N VAL A 220 8.53 10.07 26.52
CA VAL A 220 7.11 10.43 26.48
C VAL A 220 6.24 9.37 27.15
N ILE A 221 6.55 8.09 26.95
CA ILE A 221 5.80 6.96 27.50
C ILE A 221 6.73 6.11 28.36
N SER A 222 6.30 5.83 29.58
CA SER A 222 7.06 4.95 30.46
C SER A 222 7.00 3.49 29.96
N PRO A 223 8.00 2.65 30.21
CA PRO A 223 7.94 1.23 29.87
C PRO A 223 6.70 0.52 30.42
N GLU A 224 6.21 0.93 31.60
CA GLU A 224 4.99 0.40 32.20
C GLU A 224 3.74 0.78 31.38
N GLU A 225 3.67 2.02 30.91
CA GLU A 225 2.59 2.48 30.02
C GLU A 225 2.62 1.72 28.68
N GLU A 226 3.80 1.43 28.12
CA GLU A 226 3.93 0.61 26.90
C GLU A 226 3.37 -0.82 27.11
N VAL A 227 3.66 -1.45 28.26
CA VAL A 227 3.10 -2.76 28.62
C VAL A 227 1.59 -2.71 28.76
N VAL A 228 1.05 -1.67 29.41
CA VAL A 228 -0.41 -1.47 29.52
C VAL A 228 -1.01 -1.30 28.13
N ILE A 229 -0.36 -0.53 27.26
CA ILE A 229 -0.83 -0.29 25.89
C ILE A 229 -0.93 -1.59 25.10
N GLN A 230 0.14 -2.38 25.16
CA GLN A 230 0.20 -3.66 24.47
C GLN A 230 -0.86 -4.63 25.01
N ALA A 231 -1.04 -4.71 26.33
CA ALA A 231 -2.04 -5.56 26.95
C ALA A 231 -3.48 -5.17 26.53
N GLU A 232 -3.80 -3.87 26.48
CA GLU A 232 -5.11 -3.40 26.02
C GLU A 232 -5.38 -3.75 24.55
N LEU A 233 -4.36 -3.63 23.68
CA LEU A 233 -4.48 -4.00 22.27
C LEU A 233 -4.63 -5.52 22.09
N GLU A 234 -3.94 -6.32 22.89
CA GLU A 234 -4.05 -7.79 22.87
C GLU A 234 -5.43 -8.26 23.33
N GLU A 235 -5.96 -7.68 24.40
CA GLU A 235 -7.34 -7.93 24.84
C GLU A 235 -8.35 -7.50 23.79
N LEU A 236 -8.15 -6.36 23.13
CA LEU A 236 -8.97 -5.95 22.00
C LEU A 236 -8.89 -6.93 20.83
N ALA A 237 -7.71 -7.48 20.53
CA ALA A 237 -7.54 -8.45 19.45
C ALA A 237 -8.29 -9.76 19.73
N LYS A 238 -8.24 -10.21 20.98
CA LYS A 238 -9.04 -11.34 21.47
C LYS A 238 -10.54 -11.04 21.35
N GLU A 239 -10.98 -9.88 21.81
CA GLU A 239 -12.39 -9.45 21.72
C GLU A 239 -12.87 -9.40 20.26
N ALA A 240 -12.06 -8.88 19.34
CA ALA A 240 -12.36 -8.80 17.92
C ALA A 240 -12.57 -10.18 17.28
N LYS A 241 -11.72 -11.15 17.66
CA LYS A 241 -11.83 -12.53 17.20
C LYS A 241 -13.08 -13.23 17.75
N GLU A 242 -13.45 -12.94 18.99
CA GLU A 242 -14.63 -13.55 19.63
C GLU A 242 -15.96 -12.93 19.17
N ARG A 243 -15.98 -11.62 18.89
CA ARG A 243 -17.23 -10.85 18.68
C ARG A 243 -17.36 -10.21 17.30
N GLY A 244 -16.25 -9.79 16.69
CA GLY A 244 -16.23 -8.87 15.54
C GLY A 244 -16.16 -9.55 14.17
N ASN A 245 -15.98 -10.87 14.11
CA ASN A 245 -15.66 -11.62 12.88
C ASN A 245 -14.40 -11.13 12.13
N VAL A 246 -13.63 -10.19 12.70
CA VAL A 246 -12.39 -9.65 12.14
C VAL A 246 -11.23 -10.03 13.03
N GLU A 247 -10.21 -10.66 12.46
CA GLU A 247 -8.95 -10.95 13.15
C GLU A 247 -8.08 -9.69 13.19
N LEU A 248 -7.90 -9.11 14.38
CA LEU A 248 -6.92 -8.05 14.62
C LEU A 248 -5.54 -8.66 14.86
N VAL A 249 -4.59 -8.37 13.97
CA VAL A 249 -3.18 -8.81 14.09
C VAL A 249 -2.31 -7.61 14.45
N LEU A 250 -1.66 -7.68 15.60
CA LEU A 250 -0.70 -6.68 16.06
C LEU A 250 0.70 -7.07 15.59
N LEU A 251 1.36 -6.16 14.89
CA LEU A 251 2.77 -6.33 14.52
C LEU A 251 3.66 -5.65 15.57
N PRO A 252 4.86 -6.19 15.84
CA PRO A 252 5.81 -5.55 16.73
C PRO A 252 6.06 -4.10 16.32
N CYS A 253 6.16 -3.21 17.31
CA CYS A 253 6.63 -1.86 17.06
C CYS A 253 8.07 -1.94 16.55
N THR A 254 8.28 -1.45 15.34
CA THR A 254 9.60 -1.45 14.69
C THR A 254 10.14 -0.03 14.54
N GLY A 255 9.50 0.98 15.13
CA GLY A 255 9.93 2.38 15.03
C GLY A 255 11.20 2.67 15.80
N ASP A 256 12.05 3.57 15.29
CA ASP A 256 13.04 4.24 16.14
C ASP A 256 12.28 5.17 17.11
N PRO A 257 12.34 4.91 18.43
CA PRO A 257 11.59 5.69 19.42
C PRO A 257 11.94 7.17 19.36
N LEU A 258 13.18 7.53 19.02
CA LEU A 258 13.64 8.93 19.02
C LEU A 258 13.11 9.70 17.83
N THR A 259 13.16 9.11 16.63
CA THR A 259 12.86 9.83 15.40
C THR A 259 11.40 9.72 14.97
N TRP A 260 10.65 8.72 15.45
CA TRP A 260 9.28 8.40 15.00
C TRP A 260 9.17 8.25 13.49
N ARG A 261 10.30 7.94 12.87
CA ARG A 261 10.33 7.58 11.47
C ARG A 261 10.30 6.08 11.44
N ASP A 262 9.56 5.60 10.47
CA ASP A 262 9.79 4.28 9.95
C ASP A 262 11.31 4.13 9.73
N PRO A 263 11.99 3.23 10.46
CA PRO A 263 13.45 3.12 10.37
C PRO A 263 13.86 2.65 8.98
N LYS A 264 12.92 2.02 8.26
CA LYS A 264 13.17 1.47 6.94
C LYS A 264 13.35 2.61 5.95
N THR A 265 14.56 2.68 5.43
CA THR A 265 14.91 3.39 4.22
C THR A 265 14.02 2.95 3.06
N LEU A 266 13.97 3.75 2.00
CA LEU A 266 13.27 3.35 0.79
C LEU A 266 13.80 2.02 0.25
N ALA A 267 15.12 1.81 0.27
CA ALA A 267 15.75 0.60 -0.23
C ALA A 267 15.33 -0.65 0.55
N GLU A 268 15.25 -0.57 1.88
CA GLU A 268 14.77 -1.67 2.72
C GLU A 268 13.29 -1.99 2.46
N TRP A 269 12.45 -0.97 2.26
CA TRP A 269 11.07 -1.19 1.81
C TRP A 269 11.00 -1.87 0.45
N GLU A 270 11.85 -1.46 -0.49
CA GLU A 270 11.92 -2.09 -1.81
C GLU A 270 12.38 -3.55 -1.73
N GLU A 271 13.27 -3.87 -0.78
CA GLU A 271 13.79 -5.20 -0.54
C GLU A 271 12.74 -6.10 0.11
N ASP A 272 12.16 -5.69 1.25
CA ASP A 272 11.08 -6.42 1.93
C ASP A 272 9.94 -6.77 0.95
N TRP A 273 9.58 -5.84 0.08
CA TRP A 273 8.51 -6.08 -0.89
C TRP A 273 8.92 -7.08 -1.97
N ARG A 274 10.16 -6.98 -2.47
CA ARG A 274 10.68 -7.98 -3.42
C ARG A 274 10.71 -9.38 -2.80
N GLU A 275 11.06 -9.49 -1.53
CA GLU A 275 11.06 -10.77 -0.83
C GLU A 275 9.65 -11.30 -0.56
N ALA A 276 8.71 -10.43 -0.18
CA ALA A 276 7.31 -10.80 -0.01
C ALA A 276 6.66 -11.29 -1.31
N GLU A 277 7.02 -10.67 -2.44
CA GLU A 277 6.57 -11.07 -3.79
C GLU A 277 7.20 -12.40 -4.26
N GLY A 278 8.44 -12.66 -3.87
CA GLY A 278 9.11 -13.95 -4.11
C GLY A 278 8.51 -15.11 -3.30
N GLY A 279 7.51 -14.86 -2.46
CA GLY A 279 6.96 -15.83 -1.51
C GLY A 279 7.93 -16.15 -0.36
N ALA A 280 9.05 -15.42 -0.26
CA ALA A 280 10.07 -15.63 0.76
C ALA A 280 9.65 -15.04 2.12
N LEU A 281 8.82 -14.00 2.11
CA LEU A 281 8.18 -13.48 3.31
C LEU A 281 6.67 -13.74 3.26
N PRO A 282 6.21 -14.97 3.58
CA PRO A 282 4.80 -15.20 3.84
C PRO A 282 4.30 -14.18 4.86
N TRP A 283 5.09 -13.91 5.90
CA TRP A 283 4.74 -13.09 7.08
C TRP A 283 4.54 -11.58 6.85
N VAL A 284 5.06 -11.01 5.75
CA VAL A 284 4.73 -9.62 5.38
C VAL A 284 3.24 -9.49 5.03
N TRP A 285 2.59 -10.61 4.70
CA TRP A 285 1.18 -10.70 4.39
C TRP A 285 0.41 -11.64 5.31
N GLU A 286 0.99 -12.76 5.73
CA GLU A 286 0.41 -13.81 6.56
C GLU A 286 0.65 -13.49 8.04
N GLY A 287 -0.41 -13.05 8.72
CA GLY A 287 -0.38 -12.82 10.15
C GLY A 287 0.16 -14.01 10.94
N ALA A 288 1.06 -13.69 11.86
CA ALA A 288 1.18 -14.29 13.20
C ALA A 288 0.75 -15.77 13.36
N ARG A 289 1.31 -16.69 12.58
CA ARG A 289 1.36 -18.09 13.01
C ARG A 289 2.75 -18.35 13.61
N THR A 290 2.73 -18.47 14.93
CA THR A 290 3.75 -18.99 15.84
C THR A 290 4.97 -18.11 16.13
N TRP A 291 4.80 -17.18 17.07
CA TRP A 291 5.80 -17.02 18.13
C TRP A 291 5.48 -18.08 19.19
N ARG A 292 6.17 -19.23 19.14
CA ARG A 292 6.28 -20.09 20.33
C ARG A 292 7.48 -19.59 21.10
N CYS A 293 7.23 -18.90 22.21
CA CYS A 293 8.13 -18.99 23.36
C CYS A 293 8.07 -20.43 23.90
#